data_AF-A0A839RUH9-F1
#
_entry.id   AF-A0A839RUH9-F1
#
_cell.length_a   1.000
_cell.length_b   1.000
_cell.length_c   1.000
_cell.angle_alpha   90.00
_cell.angle_beta   90.00
_cell.angle_gamma   90.00
#
_symmetry.space_group_name_H-M   'P 1'
#
loop_
_entity.id
_entity.type
_entity.pdbx_description
1 polymer ?
#
loop_
_entity_poly.entity_id
_entity_poly.type
_entity_poly.pdbx_seq_one_letter_code
_entity_poly.pdbx_strand_id
1 'polypeptide(L)'
;MISRALQTFCANQVGIDYIPPGTPWNNGYIESFHSRQRRECLERNHWTSVLEARVVIGDYKHEHNTRHRHSALGHRTPAEYAAHCRCMPQLT
;
A
#
# COMPACT_ATOMS: atom_id res chain seq x y z
N MET A 1 -6.91 -4.44 23.36
CA MET A 1 -5.62 -3.80 23.71
C MET A 1 -4.93 -3.17 22.51
N ILE A 2 -4.72 -3.88 21.39
CA ILE A 2 -4.02 -3.35 20.19
C ILE A 2 -4.70 -2.09 19.62
N SER A 3 -6.03 -2.03 19.62
CA SER A 3 -6.78 -0.86 19.12
C SER A 3 -6.56 0.42 19.95
N ARG A 4 -6.40 0.32 21.28
CA ARG A 4 -6.27 1.51 22.15
C ARG A 4 -4.91 2.17 22.01
N ALA A 5 -3.83 1.37 21.93
CA ALA A 5 -2.48 1.90 21.70
C ALA A 5 -2.37 2.58 20.32
N LEU A 6 -3.01 2.00 19.30
CA LEU A 6 -3.09 2.60 17.96
C LEU A 6 -3.88 3.92 17.97
N GLN A 7 -5.03 3.95 18.64
CA GLN A 7 -5.82 5.17 18.82
C GLN A 7 -5.02 6.26 19.54
N THR A 8 -4.31 5.92 20.62
CA THR A 8 -3.44 6.87 21.33
C THR A 8 -2.33 7.42 20.43
N PHE A 9 -1.72 6.58 19.61
CA PHE A 9 -0.68 7.02 18.67
C PHE A 9 -1.22 7.99 17.62
N CYS A 10 -2.42 7.73 17.08
CA CYS A 10 -3.00 8.53 16.00
C CYS A 10 -3.69 9.81 16.48
N ALA A 11 -4.08 9.92 17.75
CA ALA A 11 -4.99 10.95 18.29
C ALA A 11 -4.66 12.40 17.88
N ASN A 12 -3.39 12.74 17.64
CA ASN A 12 -2.96 14.08 17.24
C ASN A 12 -2.16 14.12 15.92
N GLN A 13 -2.14 13.02 15.16
CA GLN A 13 -1.36 12.92 13.91
C GLN A 13 -2.24 12.63 12.70
N VAL A 14 -3.19 11.71 12.83
CA VAL A 14 -3.99 11.22 11.69
C VAL A 14 -5.33 10.67 12.19
N GLY A 15 -6.41 10.92 11.43
CA GLY A 15 -7.70 10.29 11.70
C GLY A 15 -7.64 8.77 11.50
N ILE A 16 -8.38 8.00 12.31
CA ILE A 16 -8.55 6.56 12.10
C ILE A 16 -9.96 6.33 11.56
N ASP A 17 -10.04 5.76 10.36
CA ASP A 17 -11.29 5.26 9.80
C ASP A 17 -11.33 3.73 9.85
N TYR A 18 -12.42 3.21 10.40
CA TYR A 18 -12.70 1.78 10.44
C TYR A 18 -13.68 1.41 9.32
N ILE A 19 -13.47 0.25 8.71
CA ILE A 19 -14.45 -0.32 7.76
C ILE A 19 -15.70 -0.71 8.56
N PRO A 20 -16.89 -0.14 8.23
CA PRO A 20 -18.12 -0.50 8.92
C PRO A 20 -18.44 -1.99 8.80
N PRO A 21 -19.00 -2.62 9.86
CA PRO A 21 -19.47 -3.99 9.77
C PRO A 21 -20.44 -4.18 8.59
N GLY A 22 -20.26 -5.27 7.84
CA GLY A 22 -21.11 -5.57 6.68
C GLY A 22 -20.74 -4.80 5.41
N THR A 23 -19.62 -4.07 5.36
CA THR A 23 -19.16 -3.34 4.16
C THR A 23 -17.80 -3.84 3.61
N PRO A 24 -17.64 -5.15 3.31
CA PRO A 24 -16.35 -5.71 2.88
C PRO A 24 -15.82 -5.10 1.58
N TRP A 25 -16.68 -4.57 0.71
CA TRP A 25 -16.28 -3.94 -0.55
C TRP A 25 -15.43 -2.68 -0.36
N ASN A 26 -15.49 -2.03 0.81
CA ASN A 26 -14.62 -0.88 1.13
C ASN A 26 -13.14 -1.30 1.24
N ASN A 27 -12.86 -2.60 1.41
CA ASN A 27 -11.52 -3.17 1.48
C ASN A 27 -10.94 -3.59 0.11
N GLY A 28 -11.70 -3.42 -0.98
CA GLY A 28 -11.33 -4.00 -2.28
C GLY A 28 -9.99 -3.52 -2.84
N TYR A 29 -9.60 -2.27 -2.55
CA TYR A 29 -8.32 -1.72 -3.00
C TYR A 29 -7.12 -2.45 -2.39
N ILE A 30 -7.13 -2.65 -1.06
CA ILE A 30 -6.02 -3.31 -0.37
C ILE A 30 -5.99 -4.81 -0.66
N GLU A 31 -7.15 -5.44 -0.83
CA GLU A 31 -7.25 -6.85 -1.25
C GLU A 31 -6.65 -7.06 -2.64
N SER A 32 -6.96 -6.17 -3.58
CA SER A 32 -6.39 -6.20 -4.93
C SER A 32 -4.86 -6.04 -4.90
N PHE A 33 -4.36 -5.12 -4.08
CA PHE A 33 -2.92 -4.93 -3.89
C PHE A 33 -2.24 -6.18 -3.30
N HIS A 34 -2.81 -6.76 -2.23
CA HIS A 34 -2.25 -7.95 -1.59
C HIS A 34 -2.26 -9.17 -2.53
N SER A 35 -3.33 -9.35 -3.31
CA SER A 35 -3.41 -10.42 -4.32
C SER A 35 -2.29 -10.30 -5.35
N ARG A 36 -2.00 -9.08 -5.82
CA ARG A 36 -0.91 -8.81 -6.75
C ARG A 36 0.46 -9.07 -6.12
N GLN A 37 0.73 -8.53 -4.93
CA GLN A 37 1.99 -8.76 -4.22
C GLN A 37 2.24 -10.26 -4.00
N ARG A 38 1.20 -11.01 -3.65
CA ARG A 38 1.29 -12.46 -3.50
C ARG A 38 1.73 -13.12 -4.80
N ARG A 39 1.02 -12.87 -5.90
CA ARG A 39 1.28 -13.50 -7.22
C ARG A 39 2.60 -13.09 -7.86
N GLU A 40 3.04 -11.85 -7.61
CA GLU A 40 4.19 -11.27 -8.30
C GLU A 40 5.48 -11.35 -7.50
N CYS A 41 5.39 -11.34 -6.17
CA CYS A 41 6.55 -11.41 -5.28
C CYS A 41 6.54 -12.70 -4.48
N LEU A 42 5.50 -12.97 -3.70
CA LEU A 42 5.61 -13.98 -2.65
C LEU A 42 5.58 -15.42 -3.18
N GLU A 43 4.70 -15.73 -4.13
CA GLU A 43 4.55 -17.07 -4.71
C GLU A 43 5.67 -17.42 -5.70
N ARG A 44 6.45 -16.43 -6.15
CA ARG A 44 7.54 -16.63 -7.13
C ARG A 44 8.89 -16.90 -6.49
N ASN A 45 9.00 -16.70 -5.17
CA ASN A 45 10.27 -16.79 -4.45
C ASN A 45 10.18 -17.86 -3.37
N HIS A 46 11.29 -18.56 -3.16
CA HIS A 46 11.48 -19.45 -2.02
C HIS A 46 12.71 -18.96 -1.26
N TRP A 47 12.50 -18.39 -0.07
CA TRP A 47 13.58 -17.78 0.71
C TRP A 47 14.17 -18.75 1.71
N THR A 48 15.47 -18.66 1.90
CA THR A 48 16.25 -19.46 2.86
C THR A 48 16.58 -18.67 4.14
N SER A 49 16.41 -17.34 4.10
CA SER A 49 16.63 -16.47 5.26
C SER A 49 15.67 -15.28 5.28
N VAL A 50 15.48 -14.72 6.48
CA VAL A 50 14.70 -13.48 6.66
C VAL A 50 15.38 -12.28 5.97
N LEU A 51 16.72 -12.26 5.93
CA LEU A 51 17.46 -11.20 5.26
C LEU A 51 17.17 -11.20 3.75
N GLU A 52 17.22 -12.37 3.12
CA GLU A 52 16.87 -12.55 1.70
C GLU A 52 15.45 -12.07 1.43
N ALA A 53 14.47 -12.50 2.23
CA ALA A 53 13.09 -12.07 2.09
C ALA A 53 12.94 -10.54 2.19
N ARG A 54 13.65 -9.89 3.13
CA ARG A 54 13.62 -8.41 3.28
C ARG A 54 14.17 -7.69 2.06
N VAL A 55 15.26 -8.19 1.47
CA VAL A 55 15.86 -7.61 0.26
C VAL A 55 14.88 -7.75 -0.90
N VAL A 56 14.41 -8.97 -1.18
CA VAL A 56 13.51 -9.25 -2.31
C VAL A 56 12.19 -8.46 -2.20
N ILE A 57 11.57 -8.41 -1.02
CA ILE A 57 10.35 -7.63 -0.80
C ILE A 57 10.63 -6.12 -0.94
N GLY A 58 11.80 -5.67 -0.49
CA GLY A 58 12.26 -4.28 -0.65
C GLY A 58 12.40 -3.89 -2.12
N ASP A 59 13.04 -4.74 -2.92
CA ASP A 59 13.23 -4.55 -4.35
C ASP A 59 11.88 -4.56 -5.09
N TYR A 60 11.01 -5.52 -4.79
CA TYR A 60 9.65 -5.55 -5.34
C TYR A 60 8.88 -4.26 -5.00
N LYS A 61 8.96 -3.79 -3.74
CA LYS A 61 8.31 -2.54 -3.33
C LYS A 61 8.86 -1.35 -4.11
N HIS A 62 10.17 -1.29 -4.33
CA HIS A 62 10.78 -0.21 -5.10
C HIS A 62 10.26 -0.23 -6.54
N GLU A 63 10.34 -1.37 -7.21
CA GLU A 63 9.87 -1.53 -8.60
C GLU A 63 8.38 -1.22 -8.76
N HIS A 64 7.53 -1.74 -7.86
CA HIS A 64 6.10 -1.47 -7.87
C HIS A 64 5.79 0.03 -7.79
N ASN A 65 6.54 0.77 -6.96
CA ASN A 65 6.29 2.20 -6.77
C ASN A 65 6.90 3.09 -7.86
N THR A 66 8.00 2.68 -8.50
CA THR A 66 8.77 3.57 -9.39
C THR A 66 8.74 3.16 -10.87
N ARG A 67 8.34 1.93 -11.20
CA ARG A 67 8.35 1.42 -12.58
C ARG A 67 7.01 0.90 -13.04
N HIS A 68 6.21 0.32 -12.14
CA HIS A 68 4.94 -0.28 -12.53
C HIS A 68 3.87 0.78 -12.80
N ARG A 69 3.34 0.83 -14.02
CA ARG A 69 2.30 1.80 -14.42
C ARG A 69 0.91 1.22 -14.20
N HIS A 70 0.03 2.02 -13.60
CA HIS A 70 -1.33 1.59 -13.25
C HIS A 70 -2.35 2.35 -14.11
N SER A 71 -3.23 1.61 -14.79
CA SER A 71 -4.32 2.22 -15.59
C SER A 71 -5.23 3.10 -14.73
N ALA A 72 -5.54 2.68 -13.51
CA ALA A 72 -6.30 3.46 -12.53
C ALA A 72 -5.64 4.81 -12.15
N LEU A 73 -4.32 4.95 -12.36
CA LEU A 73 -3.56 6.18 -12.10
C LEU A 73 -3.26 6.95 -13.40
N GLY A 74 -4.02 6.70 -14.48
CA GLY A 74 -3.77 7.33 -15.78
C GLY A 74 -2.46 6.87 -16.41
N HIS A 75 -2.11 5.59 -16.24
CA HIS A 75 -0.85 4.98 -16.68
C HIS A 75 0.40 5.60 -16.06
N ARG A 76 0.28 6.19 -14.86
CA ARG A 76 1.41 6.64 -14.04
C ARG A 76 1.82 5.57 -13.05
N THR A 77 3.06 5.65 -12.59
CA THR A 77 3.53 4.90 -11.42
C THR A 77 2.99 5.52 -10.13
N PRO A 78 2.92 4.77 -9.02
CA PRO A 78 2.50 5.32 -7.74
C PRO A 78 3.33 6.53 -7.30
N ALA A 79 4.65 6.51 -7.54
CA ALA A 79 5.54 7.62 -7.22
C ALA A 79 5.23 8.89 -8.05
N GLU A 80 5.02 8.74 -9.35
CA GLU A 80 4.65 9.85 -10.24
C GLU A 80 3.28 10.43 -9.87
N TYR A 81 2.30 9.56 -9.61
CA TYR A 81 0.97 9.99 -9.19
C TYR A 81 1.03 10.77 -7.88
N ALA A 82 1.77 10.26 -6.88
CA ALA A 82 1.94 10.95 -5.60
C ALA A 82 2.68 12.30 -5.74
N ALA A 83 3.67 12.38 -6.62
CA ALA A 83 4.35 13.64 -6.92
C ALA A 83 3.40 14.67 -7.55
N HIS A 84 2.53 14.22 -8.45
CA HIS A 84 1.51 15.07 -9.07
C HIS A 84 0.49 15.56 -8.04
N CYS A 85 -0.03 14.69 -7.17
CA CYS A 85 -0.98 15.08 -6.12
C CYS A 85 -0.39 16.10 -5.14
N ARG A 86 0.92 16.01 -4.82
CA ARG A 86 1.61 17.00 -3.98
C ARG A 86 1.77 18.36 -4.66
N CYS A 87 1.77 18.40 -5.98
CA CYS A 87 1.90 19.62 -6.77
C CYS A 87 0.55 20.30 -7.05
N MET A 88 -0.58 19.60 -6.84
CA MET A 88 -1.91 20.19 -7.00
C MET A 88 -2.30 20.91 -5.69
N PRO A 89 -2.71 22.19 -5.75
CA PRO A 89 -3.35 22.83 -4.59
C PRO A 89 -4.62 22.03 -4.27
N GLN A 90 -4.81 21.70 -2.99
CA GLN A 90 -6.04 21.05 -2.53
C GLN A 90 -7.20 21.97 -2.90
N LEU A 91 -8.12 21.52 -3.76
CA LEU A 91 -9.38 22.23 -3.97
C LEU A 91 -10.09 22.28 -2.60
N THR A 92 -10.19 23.50 -2.07
CA THR A 92 -11.05 23.87 -0.92
C THR A 92 -12.51 23.68 -1.24
#